data_AF-A0A842SIK2-F1
#
_entry.id   AF-A0A842SIK2-F1
#
_cell.length_a   1.000
_cell.length_b   1.000
_cell.length_c   1.000
_cell.angle_alpha   90.00
_cell.angle_beta   90.00
_cell.angle_gamma   90.00
#
_symmetry.space_group_name_H-M   'P 1'
#
loop_
_entity.id
_entity.type
_entity.pdbx_description
1 polymer ?
#
loop_
_entity_poly.entity_id
_entity_poly.type
_entity_poly.pdbx_seq_one_letter_code
_entity_poly.pdbx_strand_id
1 'polypeptide(L)'
;ISPSMPVMIVENKEHGNKAYCNLNEGLGKVLRFGAYDEEVIDRLNWMEETLYPSLKTAMEELEEIDLNTITSKALHMNDEVHNRNVASSALLQKLITQGMLDSGVDREILTKVYEFMSDNEHFYLNFSMANSKATMDSILEMEYCTLLTAMTRNGTDFGIRVSATGEKWYVTEAPVVDGLYFSGYSKEDAARDMGDSSISETRGVGGFAMAASPSIVQFVGGTPSEAVNYTKEMYEVSQGKDPNLTIPLLDFQGVPTGIDLRKALRKGIAPIINTGIAHKEPGIGQIGAGIVRAPMDCFKQALQQLSEDLDL
;
A
#
# COMPACT_ATOMS: atom_id res chain seq x y z
N ILE A 1 -3.75 -11.30 10.41
CA ILE A 1 -2.48 -11.27 11.18
C ILE A 1 -2.74 -11.92 12.53
N SER A 2 -1.99 -12.97 12.89
CA SER A 2 -2.10 -13.69 14.17
C SER A 2 -0.81 -13.54 14.99
N PRO A 3 -0.79 -13.89 16.30
CA PRO A 3 0.36 -13.65 17.18
C PRO A 3 1.69 -14.27 16.73
N SER A 4 1.68 -15.37 15.98
CA SER A 4 2.90 -16.04 15.50
C SER A 4 3.38 -15.53 14.14
N MET A 5 2.56 -14.77 13.41
CA MET A 5 2.94 -14.28 12.09
C MET A 5 4.09 -13.27 12.20
N PRO A 6 5.15 -13.43 11.39
CA PRO A 6 6.20 -12.43 11.25
C PRO A 6 5.63 -11.05 10.93
N VAL A 7 6.09 -10.04 11.66
CA VAL A 7 5.78 -8.63 11.39
C VAL A 7 7.07 -7.83 11.24
N MET A 8 7.09 -6.96 10.25
CA MET A 8 8.10 -5.90 10.17
C MET A 8 7.70 -4.75 11.09
N ILE A 9 8.71 -4.01 11.57
CA ILE A 9 8.54 -2.83 12.41
C ILE A 9 9.14 -1.64 11.65
N VAL A 10 8.31 -0.64 11.37
CA VAL A 10 8.76 0.61 10.74
C VAL A 10 8.61 1.74 11.74
N GLU A 11 9.71 2.40 12.06
CA GLU A 11 9.76 3.53 12.97
C GLU A 11 9.91 4.84 12.18
N ASN A 12 9.02 5.79 12.43
CA ASN A 12 9.19 7.15 11.96
C ASN A 12 10.16 7.87 12.90
N LYS A 13 11.42 8.04 12.49
CA LYS A 13 12.46 8.62 13.34
C LYS A 13 12.21 10.05 13.80
N GLU A 14 11.48 10.85 13.01
CA GLU A 14 11.21 12.24 13.37
C GLU A 14 10.20 12.34 14.53
N HIS A 15 9.19 11.47 14.53
CA HIS A 15 8.07 11.53 15.47
C HIS A 15 8.04 10.38 16.51
N GLY A 16 8.90 9.37 16.35
CA GLY A 16 9.03 8.21 17.23
C GLY A 16 7.90 7.18 17.15
N ASN A 17 6.86 7.42 16.34
CA ASN A 17 5.74 6.49 16.19
C ASN A 17 6.13 5.27 15.32
N LYS A 18 5.45 4.14 15.53
CA LYS A 18 5.72 2.87 14.84
C LYS A 18 4.50 2.37 14.09
N ALA A 19 4.74 1.74 12.96
CA ALA A 19 3.77 0.95 12.22
C ALA A 19 4.27 -0.47 12.00
N TYR A 20 3.32 -1.39 11.79
CA TYR A 20 3.59 -2.82 11.68
C TYR A 20 2.83 -3.37 10.48
N CYS A 21 3.44 -4.32 9.78
CA CYS A 21 2.77 -5.07 8.72
C CYS A 21 3.37 -6.48 8.67
N ASN A 22 2.57 -7.48 8.27
CA ASN A 22 3.10 -8.82 8.04
C ASN A 22 3.98 -8.86 6.78
N LEU A 23 4.67 -9.98 6.55
CA LEU A 23 5.44 -10.18 5.32
C LEU A 23 4.55 -10.69 4.18
N ASN A 24 4.92 -10.35 2.94
CA ASN A 24 4.22 -10.84 1.76
C ASN A 24 4.55 -12.31 1.51
N GLU A 25 3.53 -13.16 1.46
CA GLU A 25 3.65 -14.62 1.33
C GLU A 25 3.87 -15.14 -0.10
N GLY A 26 3.90 -14.26 -1.12
CA GLY A 26 4.05 -14.64 -2.53
C GLY A 26 2.81 -14.36 -3.38
N LEU A 27 2.80 -14.84 -4.62
CA LEU A 27 1.68 -14.71 -5.56
C LEU A 27 0.88 -16.02 -5.66
N GLY A 28 -0.31 -15.96 -6.25
CA GLY A 28 -1.16 -17.13 -6.45
C GLY A 28 -2.04 -17.46 -5.25
N LYS A 29 -1.98 -18.71 -4.78
CA LYS A 29 -2.84 -19.23 -3.71
C LYS A 29 -2.30 -18.81 -2.34
N VAL A 30 -2.94 -17.83 -1.71
CA VAL A 30 -2.40 -17.16 -0.52
C VAL A 30 -3.48 -16.87 0.53
N LEU A 31 -3.09 -16.84 1.81
CA LEU A 31 -3.95 -16.59 2.95
C LEU A 31 -4.58 -15.19 2.89
N ARG A 32 -3.87 -14.18 2.39
CA ARG A 32 -4.46 -12.83 2.20
C ARG A 32 -5.67 -12.80 1.26
N PHE A 33 -5.88 -13.85 0.45
CA PHE A 33 -7.07 -14.04 -0.37
C PHE A 33 -7.96 -15.21 0.10
N GLY A 34 -7.75 -15.70 1.33
CA GLY A 34 -8.58 -16.70 1.98
C GLY A 34 -8.23 -18.16 1.67
N ALA A 35 -7.05 -18.46 1.09
CA ALA A 35 -6.57 -19.83 0.96
C ALA A 35 -5.94 -20.34 2.27
N TYR A 36 -6.14 -21.60 2.62
CA TYR A 36 -5.65 -22.18 3.89
C TYR A 36 -5.37 -23.70 3.80
N ASP A 37 -5.11 -24.20 2.61
CA ASP A 37 -4.69 -25.59 2.42
C ASP A 37 -3.25 -25.84 2.90
N GLU A 38 -2.84 -27.11 2.92
CA GLU A 38 -1.56 -27.57 3.46
C GLU A 38 -0.36 -26.79 2.90
N GLU A 39 -0.31 -26.54 1.58
CA GLU A 39 0.77 -25.75 0.96
C GLU A 39 0.85 -24.32 1.52
N VAL A 40 -0.29 -23.66 1.75
CA VAL A 40 -0.33 -22.30 2.31
C VAL A 40 0.13 -22.31 3.76
N ILE A 41 -0.34 -23.28 4.54
CA ILE A 41 0.05 -23.41 5.95
C ILE A 41 1.54 -23.75 6.09
N ASP A 42 2.07 -24.65 5.26
CA ASP A 42 3.48 -25.02 5.24
C ASP A 42 4.35 -23.81 4.89
N ARG A 43 3.94 -23.00 3.90
CA ARG A 43 4.63 -21.76 3.56
C ARG A 43 4.61 -20.75 4.71
N LEU A 44 3.48 -20.59 5.41
CA LEU A 44 3.41 -19.70 6.57
C LEU A 44 4.30 -20.17 7.72
N ASN A 45 4.33 -21.47 8.00
CA ASN A 45 5.24 -22.07 8.99
C ASN A 45 6.70 -21.87 8.58
N TRP A 46 7.05 -22.08 7.31
CA TRP A 46 8.39 -21.80 6.80
C TRP A 46 8.77 -20.32 6.92
N MET A 47 7.81 -19.42 6.67
CA MET A 47 8.04 -17.99 6.86
C MET A 47 8.32 -17.63 8.32
N GLU A 48 7.61 -18.26 9.27
CA GLU A 48 7.82 -18.10 10.70
C GLU A 48 9.16 -18.69 11.17
N GLU A 49 9.48 -19.91 10.75
CA GLU A 49 10.59 -20.70 11.28
C GLU A 49 11.93 -20.46 10.55
N THR A 50 11.90 -20.02 9.29
CA THR A 50 13.09 -19.87 8.45
C THR A 50 13.26 -18.46 7.90
N LEU A 51 12.27 -17.92 7.19
CA LEU A 51 12.39 -16.59 6.56
C LEU A 51 12.61 -15.52 7.62
N TYR A 52 11.72 -15.44 8.60
CA TYR A 52 11.75 -14.36 9.60
C TYR A 52 13.02 -14.36 10.45
N PRO A 53 13.50 -15.50 11.01
CA PRO A 53 14.78 -15.54 11.72
C PRO A 53 15.94 -15.09 10.84
N SER A 54 15.96 -15.47 9.55
CA SER A 54 17.02 -15.06 8.62
C SER A 54 16.99 -13.54 8.36
N LEU A 55 15.80 -12.97 8.15
CA LEU A 55 15.62 -11.53 8.01
C LEU A 55 16.01 -10.77 9.28
N LYS A 56 15.68 -11.32 10.45
CA LYS A 56 16.05 -10.73 11.74
C LYS A 56 17.57 -10.68 11.90
N THR A 57 18.27 -11.77 11.64
CA THR A 57 19.75 -11.81 11.70
C THR A 57 20.37 -10.83 10.70
N ALA A 58 19.81 -10.72 9.48
CA ALA A 58 20.28 -9.72 8.52
C ALA A 58 20.09 -8.28 9.03
N MET A 59 18.97 -8.00 9.69
CA MET A 59 18.72 -6.69 10.29
C MET A 59 19.63 -6.37 11.48
N GLU A 60 20.17 -7.37 12.19
CA GLU A 60 21.16 -7.15 13.25
C GLU A 60 22.48 -6.60 12.70
N GLU A 61 22.87 -6.98 11.46
CA GLU A 61 24.02 -6.41 10.76
C GLU A 61 23.73 -5.08 10.07
N LEU A 62 22.54 -4.95 9.46
CA LEU A 62 22.16 -3.74 8.73
C LEU A 62 21.81 -2.57 9.66
N GLU A 63 21.42 -2.85 10.90
CA GLU A 63 20.84 -1.95 11.91
C GLU A 63 19.50 -1.34 11.48
N GLU A 64 19.44 -0.72 10.30
CA GLU A 64 18.25 -0.11 9.74
C GLU A 64 18.24 -0.08 8.20
N ILE A 65 17.03 0.04 7.63
CA ILE A 65 16.83 0.23 6.20
C ILE A 65 15.95 1.46 5.99
N ASP A 66 16.45 2.44 5.24
CA ASP A 66 15.68 3.62 4.86
C ASP A 66 14.69 3.30 3.73
N LEU A 67 13.43 3.07 4.11
CA LEU A 67 12.34 2.79 3.18
C LEU A 67 11.97 4.00 2.29
N ASN A 68 12.16 5.24 2.76
CA ASN A 68 11.90 6.42 1.93
C ASN A 68 12.91 6.50 0.78
N THR A 69 14.19 6.17 1.05
CA THR A 69 15.20 6.07 -0.01
C THR A 69 14.88 4.98 -1.03
N ILE A 70 14.39 3.81 -0.60
CA ILE A 70 13.97 2.75 -1.53
C ILE A 70 12.78 3.22 -2.38
N THR A 71 11.72 3.74 -1.75
CA THR A 71 10.53 4.22 -2.44
C THR A 71 10.86 5.35 -3.42
N SER A 72 11.69 6.32 -3.03
CA SER A 72 12.11 7.42 -3.90
C SER A 72 12.80 6.92 -5.17
N LYS A 73 13.75 5.98 -5.04
CA LYS A 73 14.41 5.34 -6.19
C LYS A 73 13.44 4.51 -7.02
N ALA A 74 12.53 3.79 -6.39
CA ALA A 74 11.57 2.93 -7.08
C ALA A 74 10.60 3.74 -7.96
N LEU A 75 10.13 4.91 -7.50
CA LEU A 75 9.34 5.84 -8.30
C LEU A 75 10.09 6.31 -9.58
N HIS A 76 11.41 6.38 -9.52
CA HIS A 76 12.25 6.70 -10.70
C HIS A 76 12.54 5.47 -11.57
N MET A 77 12.18 4.27 -11.11
CA MET A 77 12.38 2.98 -11.75
C MET A 77 11.04 2.32 -12.15
N ASN A 78 10.05 3.16 -12.45
CA ASN A 78 8.74 2.76 -12.96
C ASN A 78 7.84 2.05 -11.95
N ASP A 79 8.15 2.04 -10.64
CA ASP A 79 7.20 1.58 -9.62
C ASP A 79 6.26 2.72 -9.20
N GLU A 80 5.08 2.34 -8.72
CA GLU A 80 4.20 3.21 -7.93
C GLU A 80 4.00 2.69 -6.49
N VAL A 81 4.63 1.56 -6.16
CA VAL A 81 4.72 0.94 -4.83
C VAL A 81 3.38 0.59 -4.16
N HIS A 82 2.35 0.32 -4.96
CA HIS A 82 1.13 -0.36 -4.53
C HIS A 82 0.89 -1.62 -5.37
N ASN A 83 0.64 -1.51 -6.68
CA ASN A 83 0.47 -2.67 -7.56
C ASN A 83 1.77 -3.13 -8.24
N ARG A 84 2.66 -2.19 -8.60
CA ARG A 84 3.98 -2.50 -9.17
C ARG A 84 5.07 -2.16 -8.17
N ASN A 85 5.74 -3.22 -7.71
CA ASN A 85 6.80 -3.19 -6.69
C ASN A 85 8.10 -3.86 -7.20
N VAL A 86 8.29 -3.96 -8.51
CA VAL A 86 9.41 -4.73 -9.10
C VAL A 86 10.76 -4.12 -8.69
N ALA A 87 10.89 -2.80 -8.86
CA ALA A 87 12.14 -2.11 -8.56
C ALA A 87 12.41 -2.05 -7.05
N SER A 88 11.38 -1.72 -6.28
CA SER A 88 11.45 -1.62 -4.82
C SER A 88 11.74 -2.96 -4.15
N SER A 89 11.12 -4.05 -4.60
CA SER A 89 11.40 -5.41 -4.12
C SER A 89 12.85 -5.81 -4.42
N ALA A 90 13.37 -5.53 -5.62
CA ALA A 90 14.75 -5.81 -5.98
C ALA A 90 15.77 -4.96 -5.17
N LEU A 91 15.46 -3.68 -4.93
CA LEU A 91 16.29 -2.79 -4.11
C LEU A 91 16.33 -3.25 -2.64
N LEU A 92 15.20 -3.65 -2.08
CA LEU A 92 15.11 -4.20 -0.74
C LEU A 92 15.86 -5.54 -0.64
N GLN A 93 15.63 -6.44 -1.60
CA GLN A 93 16.30 -7.74 -1.67
C GLN A 93 17.81 -7.59 -1.70
N LYS A 94 18.34 -6.63 -2.47
CA LYS A 94 19.77 -6.33 -2.50
C LYS A 94 20.33 -6.03 -1.12
N LEU A 95 19.65 -5.20 -0.32
CA LEU A 95 20.11 -4.83 1.02
C LEU A 95 20.01 -6.00 2.00
N ILE A 96 18.87 -6.69 2.01
CA ILE A 96 18.64 -7.85 2.88
C ILE A 96 19.64 -8.97 2.58
N THR A 97 19.93 -9.23 1.29
CA THR A 97 20.90 -10.24 0.88
C THR A 97 22.30 -9.90 1.38
N GLN A 98 22.70 -8.63 1.32
CA GLN A 98 23.97 -8.18 1.91
C GLN A 98 24.00 -8.46 3.41
N GLY A 99 22.95 -8.09 4.15
CA GLY A 99 22.86 -8.35 5.59
C GLY A 99 22.94 -9.84 5.94
N MET A 100 22.28 -10.71 5.17
CA MET A 100 22.35 -12.17 5.37
C MET A 100 23.75 -12.75 5.10
N LEU A 101 24.47 -12.21 4.11
CA LEU A 101 25.84 -12.62 3.80
C LEU A 101 26.79 -12.20 4.93
N ASP A 102 26.67 -10.96 5.40
CA ASP A 102 27.52 -10.42 6.46
C ASP A 102 27.29 -11.13 7.79
N SER A 103 26.04 -11.50 8.08
CA SER A 103 25.67 -12.20 9.31
C SER A 103 25.99 -13.71 9.29
N GLY A 104 26.49 -14.23 8.17
CA GLY A 104 26.85 -15.64 8.03
C GLY A 104 25.67 -16.61 8.06
N VAL A 105 24.48 -16.21 7.56
CA VAL A 105 23.35 -17.15 7.37
C VAL A 105 23.82 -18.34 6.55
N ASP A 106 23.40 -19.56 6.93
CA ASP A 106 23.72 -20.78 6.19
C ASP A 106 23.39 -20.63 4.70
N ARG A 107 24.29 -21.12 3.84
CA ARG A 107 24.18 -20.92 2.38
C ARG A 107 22.89 -21.52 1.81
N GLU A 108 22.44 -22.66 2.32
CA GLU A 108 21.20 -23.29 1.84
C GLU A 108 19.98 -22.47 2.23
N ILE A 109 19.95 -21.97 3.47
CA ILE A 109 18.88 -21.08 3.97
C ILE A 109 18.86 -19.78 3.17
N LEU A 110 20.02 -19.13 3.01
CA LEU A 110 20.16 -17.89 2.25
C LEU A 110 19.64 -18.06 0.82
N THR A 111 20.00 -19.17 0.17
CA THR A 111 19.54 -19.46 -1.20
C THR A 111 18.02 -19.55 -1.26
N LYS A 112 17.38 -20.29 -0.33
CA LYS A 112 15.91 -20.41 -0.28
C LYS A 112 15.21 -19.08 -0.01
N VAL A 113 15.75 -18.27 0.90
CA VAL A 113 15.19 -16.93 1.19
C VAL A 113 15.34 -16.00 -0.02
N TYR A 114 16.50 -16.03 -0.68
CA TYR A 114 16.74 -15.26 -1.88
C TYR A 114 15.79 -15.67 -3.02
N GLU A 115 15.59 -16.97 -3.25
CA GLU A 115 14.65 -17.50 -4.25
C GLU A 115 13.22 -17.05 -3.93
N PHE A 116 12.76 -17.21 -2.69
CA PHE A 116 11.43 -16.76 -2.25
C PHE A 116 11.19 -15.27 -2.51
N MET A 117 12.18 -14.41 -2.24
CA MET A 117 12.08 -12.98 -2.53
C MET A 117 12.16 -12.67 -4.02
N SER A 118 12.97 -13.42 -4.78
CA SER A 118 13.12 -13.23 -6.24
C SER A 118 11.84 -13.56 -6.99
N ASP A 119 11.16 -14.63 -6.57
CA ASP A 119 9.88 -15.07 -7.17
C ASP A 119 8.70 -14.21 -6.73
N ASN A 120 8.91 -13.29 -5.78
CA ASN A 120 7.91 -12.38 -5.25
C ASN A 120 8.25 -10.92 -5.56
N GLU A 121 8.00 -10.50 -6.81
CA GLU A 121 8.14 -9.10 -7.24
C GLU A 121 7.22 -8.12 -6.47
N HIS A 122 6.31 -8.64 -5.65
CA HIS A 122 5.37 -7.89 -4.83
C HIS A 122 5.80 -7.81 -3.34
N PHE A 123 7.00 -8.29 -3.00
CA PHE A 123 7.47 -8.40 -1.61
C PHE A 123 7.51 -7.05 -0.87
N TYR A 124 7.85 -5.96 -1.58
CA TYR A 124 7.93 -4.62 -1.00
C TYR A 124 6.58 -3.98 -0.63
N LEU A 125 5.44 -4.47 -1.13
CA LEU A 125 4.13 -3.84 -0.86
C LEU A 125 3.90 -3.62 0.64
N ASN A 126 4.14 -4.66 1.45
CA ASN A 126 3.89 -4.60 2.88
C ASN A 126 4.81 -3.58 3.58
N PHE A 127 6.04 -3.40 3.09
CA PHE A 127 6.97 -2.36 3.56
C PHE A 127 6.51 -0.96 3.16
N SER A 128 6.03 -0.81 1.91
CA SER A 128 5.41 0.43 1.42
C SER A 128 4.21 0.83 2.27
N MET A 129 3.34 -0.13 2.62
CA MET A 129 2.17 0.08 3.47
C MET A 129 2.57 0.51 4.89
N ALA A 130 3.52 -0.19 5.51
CA ALA A 130 3.99 0.17 6.85
C ALA A 130 4.67 1.56 6.87
N ASN A 131 5.49 1.88 5.87
CA ASN A 131 6.09 3.20 5.72
C ASN A 131 5.04 4.31 5.54
N SER A 132 4.04 4.05 4.71
CA SER A 132 2.90 4.95 4.50
C SER A 132 2.12 5.17 5.79
N LYS A 133 1.82 4.10 6.53
CA LYS A 133 1.13 4.17 7.83
C LYS A 133 1.94 4.94 8.86
N ALA A 134 3.22 4.65 9.02
CA ALA A 134 4.11 5.35 9.96
C ALA A 134 4.20 6.85 9.65
N THR A 135 4.18 7.21 8.36
CA THR A 135 4.15 8.62 7.95
C THR A 135 2.80 9.26 8.25
N MET A 136 1.68 8.64 7.84
CA MET A 136 0.35 9.24 7.99
C MET A 136 -0.10 9.36 9.45
N ASP A 137 0.42 8.50 10.33
CA ASP A 137 0.12 8.57 11.77
C ASP A 137 0.81 9.74 12.48
N SER A 138 1.82 10.37 11.86
CA SER A 138 2.50 11.55 12.44
C SER A 138 1.59 12.78 12.56
N ILE A 139 0.47 12.79 11.83
CA ILE A 139 -0.50 13.88 11.84
C ILE A 139 -1.82 13.47 12.51
N LEU A 140 -1.87 12.37 13.28
CA LEU A 140 -3.07 12.05 14.05
C LEU A 140 -3.35 13.12 15.11
N GLU A 141 -4.64 13.37 15.36
CA GLU A 141 -5.13 14.24 16.44
C GLU A 141 -4.64 15.70 16.35
N MET A 142 -4.35 16.19 15.14
CA MET A 142 -4.09 17.62 14.93
C MET A 142 -5.41 18.38 14.87
N GLU A 143 -5.60 19.30 15.81
CA GLU A 143 -6.79 20.15 15.89
C GLU A 143 -7.04 20.89 14.55
N TYR A 144 -8.30 20.94 14.12
CA TYR A 144 -8.75 21.56 12.86
C TYR A 144 -8.18 20.96 11.56
N CYS A 145 -7.37 19.91 11.63
CA CYS A 145 -6.76 19.28 10.46
C CYS A 145 -7.75 18.37 9.73
N THR A 146 -8.13 18.76 8.51
CA THR A 146 -9.09 18.03 7.65
C THR A 146 -8.42 17.01 6.73
N LEU A 147 -7.17 16.62 7.03
CA LEU A 147 -6.43 15.67 6.22
C LEU A 147 -6.79 14.25 6.59
N LEU A 148 -6.91 13.38 5.58
CA LEU A 148 -7.08 11.96 5.82
C LEU A 148 -5.77 11.36 6.36
N THR A 149 -5.90 10.50 7.35
CA THR A 149 -4.79 9.72 7.95
C THR A 149 -4.84 8.25 7.54
N ALA A 150 -6.01 7.75 7.12
CA ALA A 150 -6.16 6.41 6.58
C ALA A 150 -7.31 6.35 5.58
N MET A 151 -7.12 5.56 4.53
CA MET A 151 -8.17 4.92 3.75
C MET A 151 -7.95 3.42 3.83
N THR A 152 -9.00 2.64 4.08
CA THR A 152 -8.96 1.17 4.11
C THR A 152 -10.30 0.57 3.70
N ARG A 153 -10.33 -0.73 3.42
CA ARG A 153 -11.53 -1.48 3.08
C ARG A 153 -11.41 -2.94 3.50
N ASN A 154 -12.53 -3.59 3.79
CA ASN A 154 -12.56 -4.96 4.33
C ASN A 154 -13.33 -5.97 3.45
N GLY A 155 -13.65 -5.61 2.20
CA GLY A 155 -14.49 -6.42 1.30
C GLY A 155 -16.00 -6.23 1.52
N THR A 156 -16.40 -5.44 2.52
CA THR A 156 -17.80 -5.03 2.77
C THR A 156 -17.90 -3.52 2.86
N ASP A 157 -17.08 -2.92 3.72
CA ASP A 157 -17.03 -1.49 4.04
C ASP A 157 -15.74 -0.85 3.56
N PHE A 158 -15.84 0.42 3.19
CA PHE A 158 -14.73 1.35 2.99
C PHE A 158 -14.73 2.37 4.13
N GLY A 159 -13.57 2.54 4.77
CA GLY A 159 -13.37 3.41 5.92
C GLY A 159 -12.34 4.48 5.67
N ILE A 160 -12.58 5.68 6.19
CA ILE A 160 -11.57 6.74 6.30
C ILE A 160 -11.38 7.18 7.75
N ARG A 161 -10.17 7.66 8.05
CA ARG A 161 -9.86 8.45 9.25
C ARG A 161 -9.40 9.85 8.84
N VAL A 162 -9.74 10.82 9.67
CA VAL A 162 -9.36 12.22 9.49
C VAL A 162 -8.60 12.68 10.72
N SER A 163 -7.51 13.41 10.50
CA SER A 163 -6.57 13.83 11.53
C SER A 163 -7.24 14.41 12.78
N ALA A 164 -8.12 15.42 12.63
CA ALA A 164 -8.74 16.08 13.77
C ALA A 164 -9.70 15.21 14.59
N THR A 165 -10.15 14.06 14.08
CA THR A 165 -11.05 13.14 14.80
C THR A 165 -10.35 11.87 15.29
N GLY A 166 -9.01 11.87 15.31
CA GLY A 166 -8.19 10.79 15.85
C GLY A 166 -8.52 9.43 15.23
N GLU A 167 -8.88 8.47 16.10
CA GLU A 167 -9.11 7.08 15.69
C GLU A 167 -10.51 6.78 15.15
N LYS A 168 -11.40 7.77 15.10
CA LYS A 168 -12.79 7.59 14.64
C LYS A 168 -12.84 7.22 13.16
N TRP A 169 -13.57 6.17 12.85
CA TRP A 169 -13.83 5.72 11.48
C TRP A 169 -15.13 6.29 10.93
N TYR A 170 -15.08 6.72 9.67
CA TYR A 170 -16.27 7.03 8.86
C TYR A 170 -16.37 5.99 7.76
N VAL A 171 -17.51 5.30 7.72
CA VAL A 171 -17.66 4.07 6.92
C VAL A 171 -18.82 4.18 5.95
N THR A 172 -18.67 3.55 4.81
CA THR A 172 -19.70 3.37 3.78
C THR A 172 -19.44 2.06 3.05
N GLU A 173 -20.35 1.63 2.20
CA GLU A 173 -20.19 0.39 1.44
C GLU A 173 -18.94 0.43 0.53
N ALA A 174 -18.15 -0.64 0.53
CA ALA A 174 -16.98 -0.78 -0.33
C ALA A 174 -17.38 -0.88 -1.80
N PRO A 175 -16.75 -0.14 -2.71
CA PRO A 175 -17.06 -0.21 -4.13
C PRO A 175 -16.66 -1.56 -4.75
N VAL A 176 -17.30 -1.91 -5.87
CA VAL A 176 -16.80 -2.96 -6.78
C VAL A 176 -15.77 -2.32 -7.70
N VAL A 177 -14.59 -2.93 -7.78
CA VAL A 177 -13.48 -2.42 -8.61
C VAL A 177 -13.83 -2.61 -10.09
N ASP A 178 -13.57 -1.59 -10.90
CA ASP A 178 -13.65 -1.65 -12.36
C ASP A 178 -12.24 -1.78 -12.93
N GLY A 179 -12.02 -2.72 -13.86
CA GLY A 179 -10.67 -3.05 -14.30
C GLY A 179 -10.56 -4.18 -15.31
N LEU A 180 -9.31 -4.62 -15.50
CA LEU A 180 -8.97 -5.75 -16.37
C LEU A 180 -9.05 -7.06 -15.59
N TYR A 181 -9.79 -8.01 -16.14
CA TYR A 181 -9.94 -9.36 -15.59
C TYR A 181 -8.98 -10.32 -16.29
N PHE A 182 -8.45 -11.27 -15.53
CA PHE A 182 -7.67 -12.38 -16.08
C PHE A 182 -8.56 -13.29 -16.93
N SER A 183 -7.94 -14.02 -17.86
CA SER A 183 -8.66 -14.94 -18.74
C SER A 183 -9.49 -15.94 -17.93
N GLY A 184 -10.79 -16.02 -18.23
CA GLY A 184 -11.73 -16.91 -17.55
C GLY A 184 -12.51 -16.29 -16.40
N TYR A 185 -12.21 -15.05 -16.00
CA TYR A 185 -12.95 -14.32 -14.96
C TYR A 185 -13.66 -13.08 -15.50
N SER A 186 -14.68 -12.64 -14.77
CA SER A 186 -15.40 -11.40 -15.07
C SER A 186 -15.82 -10.66 -13.80
N LYS A 187 -16.55 -9.55 -13.98
CA LYS A 187 -17.04 -8.71 -12.88
C LYS A 187 -17.96 -9.45 -11.93
N GLU A 188 -18.68 -10.45 -12.42
CA GLU A 188 -19.58 -11.29 -11.66
C GLU A 188 -18.86 -12.15 -10.61
N ASP A 189 -17.55 -12.39 -10.79
CA ASP A 189 -16.70 -13.17 -9.90
C ASP A 189 -16.03 -12.30 -8.81
N ALA A 190 -16.03 -10.99 -8.99
CA ALA A 190 -15.31 -10.05 -8.14
C ALA A 190 -15.93 -9.89 -6.76
N ALA A 191 -15.08 -9.88 -5.73
CA ALA A 191 -15.41 -9.31 -4.44
C ALA A 191 -15.48 -7.77 -4.52
N ARG A 192 -16.06 -7.13 -3.51
CA ARG A 192 -15.85 -5.69 -3.30
C ARG A 192 -14.40 -5.43 -2.87
N ASP A 193 -13.96 -4.19 -3.04
CA ASP A 193 -12.58 -3.78 -2.75
C ASP A 193 -12.20 -4.12 -1.28
N MET A 194 -10.98 -4.63 -1.08
CA MET A 194 -10.51 -5.11 0.21
C MET A 194 -9.02 -4.85 0.45
N GLY A 195 -8.65 -4.71 1.71
CA GLY A 195 -7.28 -4.55 2.20
C GLY A 195 -7.01 -3.17 2.82
N ASP A 196 -5.88 -3.07 3.52
CA ASP A 196 -5.36 -1.79 4.04
C ASP A 196 -4.45 -1.06 3.05
N SER A 197 -4.20 -1.64 1.87
CA SER A 197 -3.20 -1.14 0.92
C SER A 197 -3.48 0.26 0.37
N SER A 198 -4.72 0.76 0.48
CA SER A 198 -5.08 2.16 0.18
C SER A 198 -4.42 3.20 1.11
N ILE A 199 -3.70 2.75 2.15
CA ILE A 199 -2.79 3.60 2.91
C ILE A 199 -1.67 4.17 2.03
N SER A 200 -1.29 3.45 0.97
CA SER A 200 -0.33 3.88 -0.05
C SER A 200 -0.79 5.18 -0.74
N GLU A 201 -2.02 5.22 -1.23
CA GLU A 201 -2.62 6.42 -1.83
C GLU A 201 -2.85 7.51 -0.81
N THR A 202 -3.19 7.15 0.43
CA THR A 202 -3.34 8.12 1.52
C THR A 202 -2.03 8.90 1.74
N ARG A 203 -0.88 8.22 1.58
CA ARG A 203 0.47 8.81 1.64
C ARG A 203 0.86 9.59 0.37
N GLY A 204 0.24 9.30 -0.76
CA GLY A 204 0.51 9.92 -2.05
C GLY A 204 1.21 9.02 -3.07
N VAL A 205 1.48 7.76 -2.74
CA VAL A 205 2.00 6.77 -3.70
C VAL A 205 0.84 5.94 -4.29
N GLY A 206 1.12 4.82 -4.94
CA GLY A 206 0.08 3.99 -5.56
C GLY A 206 -0.62 4.70 -6.72
N GLY A 207 -1.95 4.67 -6.74
CA GLY A 207 -2.81 5.43 -7.65
C GLY A 207 -2.41 6.91 -7.80
N PHE A 208 -2.00 7.57 -6.71
CA PHE A 208 -1.61 8.97 -6.71
C PHE A 208 -0.29 9.22 -7.46
N ALA A 209 0.59 8.23 -7.52
CA ALA A 209 1.87 8.26 -8.22
C ALA A 209 1.87 7.48 -9.54
N MET A 210 0.70 7.21 -10.15
CA MET A 210 0.62 6.47 -11.42
C MET A 210 1.46 7.09 -12.56
N ALA A 211 1.67 8.41 -12.57
CA ALA A 211 2.58 9.06 -13.51
C ALA A 211 4.05 8.58 -13.41
N ALA A 212 4.46 8.02 -12.27
CA ALA A 212 5.76 7.38 -12.08
C ALA A 212 5.82 5.97 -12.72
N SER A 213 4.68 5.30 -12.88
CA SER A 213 4.57 3.93 -13.37
C SER A 213 3.67 3.81 -14.62
N PRO A 214 4.01 4.42 -15.77
CA PRO A 214 3.20 4.29 -16.99
C PRO A 214 2.96 2.85 -17.45
N SER A 215 3.80 1.88 -17.08
CA SER A 215 3.60 0.48 -17.44
C SER A 215 2.46 -0.20 -16.67
N ILE A 216 2.06 0.35 -15.51
CA ILE A 216 0.99 -0.25 -14.68
C ILE A 216 -0.34 -0.35 -15.42
N VAL A 217 -0.58 0.50 -16.42
CA VAL A 217 -1.83 0.53 -17.19
C VAL A 217 -2.08 -0.74 -17.99
N GLN A 218 -1.04 -1.54 -18.27
CA GLN A 218 -1.20 -2.88 -18.85
C GLN A 218 -1.83 -3.87 -17.86
N PHE A 219 -1.74 -3.58 -16.57
CA PHE A 219 -2.27 -4.40 -15.48
C PHE A 219 -3.59 -3.86 -14.94
N VAL A 220 -3.68 -2.56 -14.66
CA VAL A 220 -4.87 -1.92 -14.05
C VAL A 220 -5.84 -1.31 -15.07
N GLY A 221 -5.50 -1.33 -16.35
CA GLY A 221 -6.25 -0.69 -17.42
C GLY A 221 -5.91 0.79 -17.65
N GLY A 222 -6.40 1.32 -18.76
CA GLY A 222 -6.18 2.69 -19.20
C GLY A 222 -4.93 2.87 -20.08
N THR A 223 -4.43 4.10 -20.13
CA THR A 223 -3.32 4.54 -20.99
C THR A 223 -2.28 5.32 -20.18
N PRO A 224 -1.01 5.41 -20.63
CA PRO A 224 0.00 6.21 -19.93
C PRO A 224 -0.39 7.68 -19.75
N SER A 225 -1.12 8.25 -20.70
CA SER A 225 -1.65 9.63 -20.60
C SER A 225 -2.72 9.76 -19.50
N GLU A 226 -3.58 8.75 -19.35
CA GLU A 226 -4.56 8.72 -18.25
C GLU A 226 -3.87 8.57 -16.89
N ALA A 227 -2.84 7.72 -16.78
CA ALA A 227 -2.01 7.61 -15.57
C ALA A 227 -1.41 8.98 -15.15
N VAL A 228 -0.93 9.77 -16.12
CA VAL A 228 -0.48 11.14 -15.87
C VAL A 228 -1.61 12.06 -15.40
N ASN A 229 -2.77 11.97 -16.05
CA ASN A 229 -3.92 12.80 -15.70
C ASN A 229 -4.49 12.46 -14.32
N TYR A 230 -4.45 11.20 -13.92
CA TYR A 230 -4.83 10.75 -12.59
C TYR A 230 -3.96 11.38 -11.49
N THR A 231 -2.63 11.32 -11.62
CA THR A 231 -1.74 12.02 -10.69
C THR A 231 -2.03 13.53 -10.65
N LYS A 232 -2.27 14.15 -11.82
CA LYS A 232 -2.61 15.58 -11.90
C LYS A 232 -3.93 15.91 -11.19
N GLU A 233 -4.96 15.07 -11.36
CA GLU A 233 -6.24 15.20 -10.67
C GLU A 233 -6.05 15.10 -9.14
N MET A 234 -5.15 14.22 -8.68
CA MET A 234 -4.89 14.05 -7.24
C MET A 234 -4.19 15.25 -6.60
N TYR A 235 -3.47 16.09 -7.36
CA TYR A 235 -3.00 17.39 -6.83
C TYR A 235 -4.15 18.33 -6.44
N GLU A 236 -5.33 18.21 -7.07
CA GLU A 236 -6.47 19.08 -6.79
C GLU A 236 -7.11 18.81 -5.43
N VAL A 237 -6.97 17.58 -4.91
CA VAL A 237 -7.49 17.15 -3.60
C VAL A 237 -6.42 17.08 -2.51
N SER A 238 -5.15 17.23 -2.87
CA SER A 238 -4.00 17.19 -1.95
C SER A 238 -3.65 18.57 -1.40
N GLN A 239 -2.98 18.65 -0.25
CA GLN A 239 -2.47 19.91 0.29
C GLN A 239 -1.18 20.37 -0.36
N GLY A 240 -0.29 19.42 -0.66
CA GLY A 240 1.05 19.74 -1.10
C GLY A 240 1.63 18.69 -2.03
N LYS A 241 2.93 18.83 -2.25
CA LYS A 241 3.77 17.92 -3.00
C LYS A 241 4.92 17.51 -2.12
N ASP A 242 5.18 16.23 -1.98
CA ASP A 242 6.29 15.75 -1.17
C ASP A 242 7.62 15.88 -1.94
N PRO A 243 8.56 16.75 -1.52
CA PRO A 243 9.81 16.95 -2.24
C PRO A 243 10.75 15.74 -2.20
N ASN A 244 10.55 14.78 -1.29
CA ASN A 244 11.41 13.60 -1.15
C ASN A 244 11.01 12.47 -2.10
N LEU A 245 9.75 12.46 -2.56
CA LEU A 245 9.19 11.45 -3.44
C LEU A 245 8.74 12.14 -4.73
N THR A 246 9.58 12.09 -5.76
CA THR A 246 9.39 12.87 -6.99
C THR A 246 9.08 11.99 -8.20
N ILE A 247 8.39 12.57 -9.18
CA ILE A 247 7.98 11.89 -10.41
C ILE A 247 8.74 12.49 -11.60
N PRO A 248 9.69 11.77 -12.21
CA PRO A 248 10.51 12.31 -13.31
C PRO A 248 9.70 12.80 -14.50
N LEU A 249 8.61 12.10 -14.85
CA LEU A 249 7.73 12.45 -15.97
C LEU A 249 6.98 13.78 -15.77
N LEU A 250 6.91 14.28 -14.54
CA LEU A 250 6.28 15.54 -14.17
C LEU A 250 7.31 16.59 -13.76
N ASP A 251 8.47 16.59 -14.41
CA ASP A 251 9.60 17.48 -14.12
C ASP A 251 10.07 17.39 -12.65
N PHE A 252 10.11 16.17 -12.12
CA PHE A 252 10.47 15.88 -10.72
C PHE A 252 9.57 16.58 -9.69
N GLN A 253 8.31 16.88 -10.05
CA GLN A 253 7.33 17.30 -9.05
C GLN A 253 7.13 16.20 -8.01
N GLY A 254 7.00 16.62 -6.75
CA GLY A 254 6.67 15.73 -5.64
C GLY A 254 5.33 15.04 -5.83
N VAL A 255 5.16 13.83 -5.28
CA VAL A 255 3.86 13.12 -5.29
C VAL A 255 2.78 13.96 -4.57
N PRO A 256 1.51 13.88 -4.97
CA PRO A 256 0.44 14.59 -4.27
C PRO A 256 0.31 14.06 -2.84
N THR A 257 0.31 14.94 -1.83
CA THR A 257 0.28 14.52 -0.41
C THR A 257 -0.68 15.33 0.45
N GLY A 258 -1.25 14.68 1.46
CA GLY A 258 -2.24 15.25 2.39
C GLY A 258 -3.60 15.43 1.72
N ILE A 259 -4.35 14.34 1.54
CA ILE A 259 -5.71 14.38 0.98
C ILE A 259 -6.60 15.23 1.91
N ASP A 260 -7.05 16.39 1.43
CA ASP A 260 -7.95 17.28 2.19
C ASP A 260 -9.40 16.94 1.88
N LEU A 261 -10.09 16.46 2.91
CA LEU A 261 -11.53 16.18 2.91
C LEU A 261 -12.36 17.31 2.27
N ARG A 262 -12.07 18.56 2.63
CA ARG A 262 -12.80 19.73 2.13
C ARG A 262 -12.54 19.96 0.65
N LYS A 263 -11.32 19.74 0.17
CA LYS A 263 -10.99 19.89 -1.25
C LYS A 263 -11.70 18.83 -2.08
N ALA A 264 -11.67 17.56 -1.63
CA ALA A 264 -12.36 16.45 -2.27
C ALA A 264 -13.87 16.74 -2.41
N LEU A 265 -14.53 17.12 -1.31
CA LEU A 265 -15.97 17.43 -1.30
C LEU A 265 -16.31 18.67 -2.15
N ARG A 266 -15.58 19.77 -1.99
CA ARG A 266 -15.85 21.02 -2.71
C ARG A 266 -15.67 20.89 -4.21
N LYS A 267 -14.67 20.12 -4.65
CA LYS A 267 -14.39 19.91 -6.09
C LYS A 267 -15.18 18.75 -6.68
N GLY A 268 -15.78 17.90 -5.85
CA GLY A 268 -16.42 16.66 -6.31
C GLY A 268 -15.42 15.65 -6.89
N ILE A 269 -14.16 15.70 -6.45
CA ILE A 269 -13.10 14.80 -6.92
C ILE A 269 -12.83 13.78 -5.84
N ALA A 270 -13.12 12.51 -6.13
CA ALA A 270 -12.83 11.40 -5.23
C ALA A 270 -11.39 10.91 -5.41
N PRO A 271 -10.65 10.64 -4.31
CA PRO A 271 -9.35 9.98 -4.37
C PRO A 271 -9.41 8.69 -5.20
N ILE A 272 -8.44 8.51 -6.09
CA ILE A 272 -8.29 7.26 -6.83
C ILE A 272 -7.44 6.27 -6.06
N ILE A 273 -7.69 4.98 -6.26
CA ILE A 273 -6.93 3.86 -5.73
C ILE A 273 -6.75 2.89 -6.89
N ASN A 274 -5.51 2.51 -7.20
CA ASN A 274 -5.30 1.35 -8.07
C ASN A 274 -5.22 0.10 -7.18
N THR A 275 -5.84 -1.00 -7.56
CA THR A 275 -6.00 -2.14 -6.64
C THR A 275 -6.16 -3.46 -7.39
N GLY A 276 -5.76 -4.55 -6.74
CA GLY A 276 -6.06 -5.89 -7.22
C GLY A 276 -7.53 -6.23 -7.04
N ILE A 277 -8.10 -6.97 -7.99
CA ILE A 277 -9.46 -7.51 -7.92
C ILE A 277 -9.35 -8.93 -7.37
N ALA A 278 -9.90 -9.16 -6.18
CA ALA A 278 -9.98 -10.49 -5.59
C ALA A 278 -11.28 -11.19 -5.99
N HIS A 279 -11.22 -12.52 -6.09
CA HIS A 279 -12.42 -13.34 -6.26
C HIS A 279 -13.29 -13.33 -4.99
N LYS A 280 -14.61 -13.41 -5.15
CA LYS A 280 -15.57 -13.46 -4.02
C LYS A 280 -15.54 -14.78 -3.25
N GLU A 281 -15.22 -15.88 -3.93
CA GLU A 281 -15.01 -17.19 -3.30
C GLU A 281 -13.60 -17.28 -2.68
N PRO A 282 -13.48 -17.77 -1.43
CA PRO A 282 -12.21 -17.84 -0.70
C PRO A 282 -11.14 -18.68 -1.41
N GLY A 283 -9.91 -18.18 -1.43
CA GLY A 283 -8.73 -18.92 -1.84
C GLY A 283 -8.49 -19.04 -3.34
N ILE A 284 -9.38 -18.50 -4.18
CA ILE A 284 -9.13 -18.38 -5.63
C ILE A 284 -8.08 -17.33 -5.95
N GLY A 285 -8.02 -16.26 -5.15
CA GLY A 285 -6.96 -15.26 -5.25
C GLY A 285 -7.34 -14.03 -6.08
N GLN A 286 -6.32 -13.38 -6.61
CA GLN A 286 -6.46 -12.24 -7.51
C GLN A 286 -6.92 -12.70 -8.89
N ILE A 287 -7.95 -12.05 -9.41
CA ILE A 287 -8.56 -12.34 -10.72
C ILE A 287 -8.52 -11.15 -11.68
N GLY A 288 -7.84 -10.08 -11.29
CA GLY A 288 -7.69 -8.88 -12.10
C GLY A 288 -7.05 -7.74 -11.32
N ALA A 289 -7.01 -6.57 -11.94
CA ALA A 289 -6.64 -5.32 -11.29
C ALA A 289 -7.35 -4.15 -11.97
N GLY A 290 -7.52 -3.07 -11.24
CA GLY A 290 -8.32 -1.95 -11.70
C GLY A 290 -8.07 -0.66 -10.95
N ILE A 291 -8.90 0.32 -11.25
CA ILE A 291 -8.91 1.62 -10.59
C ILE A 291 -10.28 1.81 -9.97
N VAL A 292 -10.29 2.24 -8.71
CA VAL A 292 -11.50 2.56 -7.98
C VAL A 292 -11.40 3.97 -7.41
N ARG A 293 -12.55 4.59 -7.18
CA ARG A 293 -12.65 5.90 -6.51
C ARG A 293 -13.20 5.71 -5.11
N ALA A 294 -12.59 6.38 -4.15
CA ALA A 294 -13.04 6.35 -2.77
C ALA A 294 -14.50 6.87 -2.68
N PRO A 295 -15.42 6.14 -2.03
CA PRO A 295 -16.82 6.52 -1.95
C PRO A 295 -17.01 7.78 -1.11
N MET A 296 -17.60 8.82 -1.68
CA MET A 296 -17.68 10.16 -1.06
C MET A 296 -18.62 10.25 0.15
N ASP A 297 -19.42 9.23 0.45
CA ASP A 297 -20.35 9.27 1.57
C ASP A 297 -19.65 9.23 2.93
N CYS A 298 -18.53 8.50 3.06
CA CYS A 298 -17.73 8.55 4.30
C CYS A 298 -17.02 9.92 4.47
N PHE A 299 -16.72 10.62 3.38
CA PHE A 299 -16.21 11.99 3.41
C PHE A 299 -17.29 12.96 3.93
N LYS A 300 -18.53 12.86 3.45
CA LYS A 300 -19.63 13.70 3.94
C LYS A 300 -19.88 13.50 5.44
N GLN A 301 -19.88 12.24 5.90
CA GLN A 301 -20.02 11.90 7.31
C GLN A 301 -18.90 12.54 8.16
N ALA A 302 -17.65 12.45 7.69
CA ALA A 302 -16.51 13.05 8.38
C ALA A 302 -16.62 14.57 8.49
N LEU A 303 -17.05 15.25 7.41
CA LEU A 303 -17.19 16.70 7.43
C LEU A 303 -18.33 17.15 8.35
N GLN A 304 -19.45 16.41 8.35
CA GLN A 304 -20.57 16.69 9.25
C GLN A 304 -20.12 16.61 10.71
N GLN A 305 -19.40 15.54 11.08
CA GLN A 305 -18.89 15.39 12.44
C GLN A 305 -17.94 16.53 12.83
N LEU A 306 -17.03 16.93 11.92
CA LEU A 306 -16.12 18.04 12.18
C LEU A 306 -16.87 19.36 12.38
N SER A 307 -17.99 19.59 11.69
CA SER A 307 -18.83 20.78 11.93
C SER A 307 -19.43 20.76 13.34
N GLU A 308 -19.95 19.61 13.76
CA GLU A 308 -20.56 19.41 15.08
C GLU A 308 -19.53 19.55 16.21
N ASP A 309 -18.32 18.99 16.05
CA ASP A 309 -17.26 19.02 17.07
C ASP A 309 -16.63 20.41 17.23
N LEU A 310 -16.60 21.21 16.16
CA LEU A 310 -15.94 22.51 16.12
C LEU A 310 -16.90 23.71 16.26
N ASP A 311 -18.21 23.45 16.48
CA ASP A 311 -19.28 24.46 16.55
C ASP A 311 -19.28 25.41 15.32
N LEU A 312 -19.03 24.83 14.13
CA LEU A 312 -18.95 25.51 12.83
C LEU A 312 -20.28 25.45 12.06
#